data_AF-A0A6B3SFY6-F1
#
_entry.id   AF-A0A6B3SFY6-F1
#
_cell.length_a   1.000
_cell.length_b   1.000
_cell.length_c   1.000
_cell.angle_alpha   90.00
_cell.angle_beta   90.00
_cell.angle_gamma   90.00
#
_symmetry.space_group_name_H-M   'P 1'
#
loop_
_entity.id
_entity.type
_entity.pdbx_description
1 polymer ?
#
loop_
_entity_poly.entity_id
_entity_poly.type
_entity_poly.pdbx_seq_one_letter_code
_entity_poly.pdbx_strand_id
1 'polypeptide(L)' 'MMGSALSLLSPGERCELVLSDGDRRQGRWNPNLPGFELCDGLEEGIAFLCDVEEWWPLRQR' A
#
# COMPACT_ATOMS: atom_id res chain seq x y z
N MET A 1 5.18 -22.60 0.05
CA MET A 1 4.38 -21.70 0.89
C MET A 1 4.73 -20.27 0.49
N MET A 2 3.93 -19.65 -0.37
CA MET A 2 4.05 -18.21 -0.64
C MET A 2 3.35 -17.47 0.49
N GLY A 3 4.12 -16.96 1.45
CA GLY A 3 3.64 -15.91 2.33
C GLY A 3 3.64 -14.63 1.51
N SER A 4 2.48 -14.22 1.02
CA SER A 4 2.33 -12.95 0.31
C SER A 4 2.79 -11.84 1.25
N ALA A 5 3.61 -10.88 0.78
CA ALA A 5 4.10 -9.77 1.59
C ALA A 5 2.97 -8.95 2.28
N LEU A 6 1.70 -9.14 1.87
CA LEU A 6 0.50 -8.58 2.49
C LEU A 6 0.25 -9.14 3.90
N SER A 7 0.69 -10.37 4.19
CA SER A 7 0.57 -10.98 5.52
C SER A 7 1.46 -10.31 6.57
N LEU A 8 2.38 -9.43 6.17
CA LEU A 8 3.24 -8.67 7.08
C LEU A 8 2.60 -7.34 7.53
N LEU A 9 1.53 -6.89 6.86
CA LEU A 9 0.95 -5.59 7.14
C LEU A 9 -0.21 -5.68 8.14
N SER A 10 -0.14 -4.85 9.17
CA SER A 10 -1.25 -4.65 10.09
C SER A 10 -2.35 -3.81 9.44
N PRO A 11 -3.63 -4.07 9.72
CA PRO A 11 -4.71 -3.18 9.28
C PRO A 11 -4.44 -1.75 9.74
N GLY A 12 -4.51 -0.80 8.81
CA GLY A 12 -4.21 0.61 9.07
C GLY A 12 -2.73 0.98 9.04
N GLU A 13 -1.82 0.02 8.79
CA GLU A 13 -0.39 0.29 8.67
C GLU A 13 -0.08 1.12 7.41
N ARG A 14 0.71 2.18 7.61
CA ARG A 14 1.15 3.06 6.52
C ARG A 14 2.29 2.42 5.77
N CYS A 15 2.20 2.47 4.45
CA CYS A 15 3.16 1.90 3.53
C CYS A 15 3.52 2.92 2.46
N GLU A 16 4.73 2.81 1.94
CA GLU A 16 5.08 3.41 0.66
C GLU A 16 4.82 2.36 -0.43
N LEU A 17 4.27 2.83 -1.54
CA LEU A 17 3.80 2.04 -2.67
C LEU A 17 4.60 2.45 -3.90
N VAL A 18 5.01 1.48 -4.70
CA VAL A 18 5.51 1.69 -6.06
C VAL A 18 4.42 1.22 -7.01
N LEU A 19 3.86 2.15 -7.76
CA LEU A 19 2.81 1.88 -8.75
C LEU A 19 3.43 1.35 -10.05
N SER A 20 2.62 0.69 -10.89
CA SER A 20 3.08 0.13 -12.17
C SER A 20 3.56 1.16 -13.19
N ASP A 21 3.18 2.44 -13.03
CA ASP A 21 3.72 3.56 -13.80
C ASP A 21 5.09 4.06 -13.29
N GLY A 22 5.58 3.48 -12.20
CA GLY A 22 6.82 3.84 -11.52
C GLY A 22 6.67 4.93 -10.46
N ASP A 23 5.47 5.50 -10.30
CA ASP A 23 5.24 6.53 -9.29
C ASP A 23 5.27 5.95 -7.88
N ARG A 24 5.71 6.80 -6.94
CA ARG A 24 5.75 6.47 -5.52
C ARG A 24 4.67 7.24 -4.79
N ARG A 25 3.83 6.49 -4.08
CA ARG A 25 2.70 7.04 -3.33
C ARG A 25 2.75 6.52 -1.89
N GLN A 26 2.07 7.19 -0.98
CA GLN A 26 1.85 6.65 0.36
C GLN A 26 0.42 6.19 0.50
N GLY A 27 0.25 5.02 1.08
CA GLY A 27 -1.06 4.47 1.37
C GLY A 27 -1.11 3.75 2.69
N ARG A 28 -2.32 3.30 3.00
CA ARG A 28 -2.64 2.58 4.22
C ARG A 28 -3.27 1.25 3.85
N TRP A 29 -2.76 0.17 4.42
CA TRP A 29 -3.33 -1.15 4.18
C TRP A 29 -4.73 -1.24 4.80
N ASN A 30 -5.73 -1.60 4.00
CA ASN A 30 -7.07 -1.87 4.48
C ASN A 30 -7.52 -3.24 3.94
N PRO A 31 -7.57 -4.28 4.79
CA PRO A 31 -7.92 -5.63 4.33
C PRO A 31 -9.37 -5.77 3.85
N ASN A 32 -10.22 -4.76 4.08
CA ASN A 32 -11.60 -4.72 3.59
C ASN A 32 -11.72 -4.06 2.21
N LEU A 33 -10.63 -3.52 1.68
CA LEU A 33 -10.56 -2.91 0.35
C LEU A 33 -9.68 -3.78 -0.57
N PRO A 34 -9.84 -3.68 -1.90
CA PRO A 34 -9.03 -4.42 -2.86
C PRO A 34 -7.60 -3.85 -3.00
N GLY A 35 -7.07 -3.14 -2.00
CA GLY A 35 -5.78 -2.45 -2.09
C GLY A 35 -5.49 -1.50 -0.93
N PHE A 36 -4.68 -0.49 -1.23
CA PHE A 36 -4.21 0.51 -0.27
C PHE A 36 -4.99 1.79 -0.42
N GLU A 37 -5.45 2.34 0.69
CA GLU A 37 -6.08 3.65 0.70
C GLU A 37 -4.99 4.72 0.64
N LEU A 38 -5.00 5.59 -0.38
CA LEU A 38 -4.00 6.64 -0.55
C LEU A 38 -4.10 7.69 0.56
N CYS A 39 -2.96 8.07 1.13
CA CYS A 39 -2.90 9.00 2.26
C CYS A 39 -1.72 9.99 2.20
N ASP A 40 -1.18 10.24 1.01
CA ASP A 40 -0.08 11.21 0.76
C ASP A 40 -0.54 12.65 0.58
N GLY A 41 -1.85 12.90 0.53
CA GLY A 41 -2.41 14.24 0.35
C GLY A 41 -2.26 14.80 -1.07
N LEU A 42 -1.83 13.98 -2.04
CA LEU A 42 -1.84 14.34 -3.46
C LEU A 42 -3.20 14.05 -4.09
N GLU A 43 -3.77 12.88 -3.75
CA GLU A 43 -5.08 12.43 -4.24
C GLU A 43 -5.73 11.51 -3.22
N GLU A 44 -7.06 11.57 -3.11
CA GLU A 44 -7.85 10.62 -2.33
C GLU A 44 -8.31 9.47 -3.23
N GLY A 45 -8.05 8.22 -2.83
CA GLY A 45 -8.40 7.06 -3.65
C GLY A 45 -7.89 5.73 -3.10
N ILE A 46 -8.08 4.68 -3.91
CA ILE A 46 -7.57 3.34 -3.64
C ILE A 46 -6.54 3.00 -4.71
N ALA A 47 -5.31 2.71 -4.31
CA ALA A 47 -4.34 2.02 -5.15
C ALA A 47 -4.66 0.52 -5.11
N PHE A 48 -5.18 -0.01 -6.20
CA PHE A 48 -5.53 -1.43 -6.31
C PHE A 48 -4.27 -2.31 -6.28
N LEU A 49 -4.37 -3.51 -5.70
CA LEU A 49 -3.24 -4.44 -5.65
C LEU A 49 -2.67 -4.81 -7.03
N CYS A 50 -3.48 -4.73 -8.10
CA CYS A 50 -3.01 -4.98 -9.46
C CYS A 50 -2.14 -3.87 -10.04
N ASP A 51 -2.22 -2.66 -9.47
CA ASP A 51 -1.49 -1.48 -9.92
C ASP A 51 -0.28 -1.19 -9.02
N VAL A 52 -0.05 -2.02 -8.00
CA VAL A 52 1.07 -1.90 -7.05
C VAL A 52 2.08 -3.00 -7.31
N GLU A 53 3.26 -2.62 -7.79
CA GLU A 53 4.36 -3.55 -8.04
C GLU A 53 5.06 -3.94 -6.74
N GLU A 54 5.33 -2.95 -5.88
CA GLU A 54 6.07 -3.14 -4.63
C GLU A 54 5.50 -2.26 -3.51
N TRP A 55 5.64 -2.70 -2.26
CA TRP A 55 5.30 -1.89 -1.09
C TRP A 55 6.18 -2.23 0.11
N TRP A 56 6.34 -1.26 1.02
CA TRP A 56 7.01 -1.47 2.30
C TRP A 56 6.37 -0.66 3.42
N PRO A 57 6.34 -1.21 4.66
CA PRO A 57 5.83 -0.47 5.81
C PRO A 57 6.74 0.72 6.14
N LEU A 58 6.12 1.88 6.35
CA LEU A 58 6.80 3.08 6.83
C LEU A 58 7.04 2.91 8.33
N ARG A 59 8.26 2.50 8.72
CA ARG A 59 8.63 2.39 10.13
C ARG A 59 8.52 3.77 10.79
N GLN A 60 7.53 3.94 11.67
CA GLN A 60 7.45 5.10 12.56
C GLN A 60 8.65 5.04 13.52
N ARG A 61 9.40 6.13 13.57
CA ARG A 61 10.61 6.28 14.39
C ARG A 61 10.26 6.87 15.76
#